data_AF-A0A9P5N8Q4-F1
#
_entry.id   AF-A0A9P5N8Q4-F1
#
_cell.length_a   1.000
_cell.length_b   1.000
_cell.length_c   1.000
_cell.angle_alpha   90.00
_cell.angle_beta   90.00
_cell.angle_gamma   90.00
#
_symmetry.space_group_name_H-M   'P 1'
#
loop_
_entity.id
_entity.type
_entity.pdbx_description
1 polymer ?
#
loop_
_entity_poly.entity_id
_entity_poly.type
_entity_poly.pdbx_seq_one_letter_code
_entity_poly.pdbx_strand_id
1 'polypeptide(L)'
;MEFEHTISEFPLPHLIFSNLLPSLNEKQVTQTVIGTLNSQLHSLDAEIADLANLLDEKKRKRVVFHDALRKHQAILHPVRTLPPEILSRIFLHCLPENLFFENILHRPTRSEAPLLLVQICRSWRTVALQTPPLW
;
A
#
# COMPACT_ATOMS: atom_id res chain seq x y z
N MET A 1 -22.37 -10.90 -18.02
CA MET A 1 -21.13 -10.19 -18.39
C MET A 1 -20.02 -11.23 -18.42
N GLU A 2 -20.11 -12.16 -19.36
CA GLU A 2 -19.54 -12.07 -20.74
C GLU A 2 -18.22 -12.84 -20.91
N PHE A 3 -17.86 -13.77 -20.01
CA PHE A 3 -16.67 -14.62 -20.18
C PHE A 3 -16.94 -16.10 -20.52
N GLU A 4 -18.19 -16.55 -20.56
CA GLU A 4 -18.51 -17.97 -20.83
C GLU A 4 -18.92 -18.28 -22.28
N HIS A 5 -19.02 -17.27 -23.16
CA HIS A 5 -19.56 -17.47 -24.51
C HIS A 5 -18.54 -17.74 -25.63
N THR A 6 -17.24 -17.79 -25.33
CA THR A 6 -16.18 -17.95 -26.35
C THR A 6 -15.51 -19.33 -26.34
N ILE A 7 -16.23 -20.38 -25.89
CA ILE A 7 -15.89 -21.79 -26.23
C ILE A 7 -16.70 -22.25 -27.47
N SER A 8 -17.41 -21.32 -28.11
CA SER A 8 -18.01 -21.50 -29.44
C SER A 8 -16.94 -21.13 -30.47
N GLU A 9 -16.40 -21.95 -31.35
CA GLU A 9 -16.84 -23.22 -31.93
C GLU A 9 -15.60 -24.11 -32.05
N PHE A 10 -15.52 -25.21 -31.30
CA PHE A 10 -14.53 -26.23 -31.64
C PHE A 10 -14.96 -26.87 -32.96
N PRO A 11 -14.15 -26.83 -34.03
CA PRO A 11 -14.61 -27.21 -35.37
C PRO A 11 -14.96 -28.70 -35.50
N LEU A 12 -14.55 -29.54 -34.53
CA LEU A 12 -14.65 -31.01 -34.59
C LEU A 12 -15.06 -31.62 -33.23
N PRO A 13 -16.24 -31.26 -32.68
CA PRO A 13 -16.62 -31.62 -31.31
C PRO A 13 -16.72 -33.15 -31.11
N HIS A 14 -16.96 -33.92 -32.17
CA HIS A 14 -16.97 -35.39 -32.12
C HIS A 14 -15.62 -36.01 -31.78
N LEU A 15 -14.50 -35.34 -32.09
CA LEU A 15 -13.16 -35.84 -31.79
C LEU A 15 -12.68 -35.52 -30.36
N ILE A 16 -13.36 -34.63 -29.63
CA ILE A 16 -13.02 -34.32 -28.23
C ILE A 16 -13.47 -35.44 -27.30
N PHE A 17 -14.63 -36.03 -27.58
CA PHE A 17 -15.30 -36.98 -26.68
C PHE A 17 -15.28 -38.42 -27.19
N SER A 18 -14.58 -38.70 -28.30
CA SER A 18 -14.44 -40.05 -28.86
C SER A 18 -12.98 -40.38 -29.17
N ASN A 19 -12.60 -41.66 -29.06
CA ASN A 19 -11.27 -42.15 -29.42
C ASN A 19 -11.11 -42.36 -30.96
N LEU A 20 -11.82 -41.58 -31.77
CA LEU A 20 -11.77 -41.69 -33.23
C LEU A 20 -10.49 -41.06 -33.78
N LEU A 21 -9.92 -41.70 -34.81
CA LEU A 21 -8.74 -41.19 -35.50
C LEU A 21 -9.13 -40.00 -36.40
N PRO A 22 -8.48 -38.82 -36.27
CA PRO A 22 -8.77 -37.69 -37.13
C PRO A 22 -8.23 -37.90 -38.55
N SER A 23 -9.05 -37.51 -39.52
CA SER A 23 -8.67 -37.46 -40.94
C SER A 23 -7.64 -36.35 -41.22
N LEU A 24 -7.02 -36.39 -42.41
CA LEU A 24 -6.01 -35.38 -42.81
C LEU A 24 -6.59 -33.96 -42.84
N ASN A 25 -7.82 -33.80 -43.34
CA ASN A 25 -8.49 -32.50 -43.40
C ASN A 25 -8.81 -31.99 -41.99
N GLU A 26 -9.28 -32.86 -41.10
CA GLU A 26 -9.55 -32.53 -39.70
C GLU A 26 -8.28 -32.06 -38.97
N LYS A 27 -7.16 -32.77 -39.17
CA LYS A 27 -5.85 -32.34 -38.64
C LYS A 27 -5.45 -30.96 -39.17
N GLN A 28 -5.65 -30.70 -40.46
CA GLN A 28 -5.30 -29.42 -41.08
C GLN A 28 -6.16 -28.25 -40.57
N VAL A 29 -7.46 -28.50 -40.39
CA VAL A 29 -8.39 -27.53 -39.77
C VAL A 29 -7.96 -27.21 -38.35
N THR A 30 -7.69 -28.23 -37.52
CA THR A 30 -7.22 -28.04 -36.14
C THR A 30 -5.88 -27.29 -36.10
N GLN A 31 -4.93 -27.61 -36.98
CA GLN A 31 -3.63 -26.93 -37.04
C GLN A 31 -3.78 -25.43 -37.36
N THR A 32 -4.70 -25.09 -38.27
CA THR A 32 -4.98 -23.70 -38.65
C THR A 32 -5.61 -22.93 -37.50
N VAL A 33 -6.60 -23.53 -36.83
CA VAL A 33 -7.27 -22.93 -35.66
C VAL A 33 -6.28 -22.72 -34.52
N ILE A 34 -5.40 -23.69 -34.25
CA ILE A 34 -4.31 -23.54 -33.26
C ILE A 34 -3.40 -22.36 -33.64
N GLY A 35 -3.01 -22.23 -34.91
CA GLY A 35 -2.19 -21.12 -35.39
C GLY A 35 -2.85 -19.76 -35.14
N THR A 36 -4.14 -19.63 -35.45
CA THR A 36 -4.92 -18.40 -35.22
C THR A 36 -5.09 -18.09 -33.73
N LEU A 37 -5.40 -19.09 -32.90
CA LEU A 37 -5.55 -18.88 -31.46
C LEU A 37 -4.22 -18.49 -30.81
N ASN A 38 -3.12 -19.10 -31.21
CA ASN A 38 -1.79 -18.74 -30.72
C ASN A 38 -1.42 -17.29 -31.08
N SER A 39 -1.74 -16.83 -32.30
CA SER A 39 -1.46 -15.44 -32.67
C SER A 39 -2.32 -14.44 -31.88
N GLN A 40 -3.60 -14.77 -31.63
CA GLN A 40 -4.47 -13.96 -30.79
C GLN A 40 -3.99 -13.92 -29.34
N LEU A 41 -3.60 -15.06 -28.77
CA LEU A 41 -3.02 -15.13 -27.42
C LEU A 41 -1.76 -14.28 -27.31
N HIS A 42 -0.84 -14.40 -28.27
CA HIS A 42 0.37 -13.58 -28.29
C HIS A 42 0.06 -12.07 -28.36
N SER A 43 -0.96 -11.66 -29.14
CA SER A 43 -1.37 -10.26 -29.20
C SER A 43 -1.90 -9.77 -27.85
N LEU A 44 -2.74 -10.57 -27.18
CA LEU A 44 -3.28 -10.22 -25.86
C LEU A 44 -2.18 -10.17 -24.79
N ASP A 45 -1.26 -11.13 -24.79
CA ASP A 45 -0.13 -11.16 -23.85
C ASP A 45 0.77 -9.93 -24.02
N ALA A 46 1.00 -9.48 -25.26
CA ALA A 46 1.74 -8.25 -25.53
C ALA A 46 1.02 -7.02 -24.97
N GLU A 47 -0.28 -6.89 -25.18
CA GLU A 47 -1.08 -5.79 -24.64
C GLU A 47 -1.11 -5.79 -23.09
N ILE A 48 -1.24 -6.98 -22.49
CA ILE A 48 -1.16 -7.15 -21.02
C ILE A 48 0.20 -6.68 -20.52
N ALA A 49 1.30 -7.05 -21.18
CA ALA A 49 2.64 -6.64 -20.79
C ALA A 49 2.81 -5.11 -20.86
N ASP A 50 2.34 -4.48 -21.94
CA ASP A 50 2.43 -3.03 -22.13
C ASP A 50 1.61 -2.27 -21.07
N LEU A 51 0.37 -2.71 -20.82
CA LEU A 51 -0.47 -2.12 -19.78
C LEU A 51 0.13 -2.32 -18.38
N ALA A 52 0.72 -3.48 -18.10
CA ALA A 52 1.40 -3.74 -16.84
C ALA A 52 2.60 -2.80 -16.63
N ASN A 53 3.40 -2.57 -17.68
CA ASN A 53 4.52 -1.62 -17.64
C ASN A 53 4.04 -0.19 -17.38
N LEU A 54 3.01 0.27 -18.08
CA LEU A 54 2.42 1.59 -17.87
C LEU A 54 1.87 1.74 -16.45
N LEU A 55 1.17 0.72 -15.94
CA LEU A 55 0.61 0.73 -14.60
C LEU A 55 1.73 0.84 -13.55
N ASP A 56 2.83 0.10 -13.73
CA ASP A 56 3.98 0.14 -12.84
C ASP A 56 4.66 1.52 -12.85
N GLU A 57 4.80 2.15 -14.02
CA GLU A 57 5.28 3.53 -14.13
C GLU A 57 4.39 4.51 -13.34
N LYS A 58 3.06 4.43 -13.51
CA LYS A 58 2.12 5.30 -12.78
C LYS A 58 2.17 5.04 -11.28
N LYS A 59 2.31 3.78 -10.84
CA LYS A 59 2.48 3.42 -9.42
C LYS A 59 3.75 4.03 -8.84
N ARG A 60 4.89 3.96 -9.53
CA ARG A 60 6.15 4.60 -9.09
C ARG A 60 5.96 6.11 -8.90
N LYS A 61 5.37 6.79 -9.90
CA LYS A 61 5.09 8.23 -9.81
C LYS A 61 4.17 8.57 -8.63
N ARG A 62 3.13 7.76 -8.39
CA ARG A 62 2.21 7.92 -7.26
C ARG A 62 2.95 7.86 -5.93
N VAL A 63 3.85 6.89 -5.74
CA VAL A 63 4.65 6.77 -4.50
C VAL A 63 5.51 8.02 -4.29
N VAL A 64 6.22 8.47 -5.32
CA VAL A 64 7.08 9.67 -5.24
C VAL A 64 6.27 10.91 -4.86
N PHE A 65 5.15 11.16 -5.54
CA PHE A 65 4.31 12.33 -5.23
C PHE A 65 3.68 12.25 -3.86
N HIS A 66 3.27 11.06 -3.42
CA HIS A 66 2.70 10.89 -2.09
C HIS A 66 3.75 11.16 -0.98
N ASP A 67 4.99 10.72 -1.17
CA ASP A 67 6.08 11.02 -0.24
C ASP A 67 6.40 12.52 -0.23
N ALA A 68 6.47 13.16 -1.40
CA ALA A 68 6.65 14.60 -1.51
C ALA A 68 5.53 15.35 -0.77
N LEU A 69 4.25 15.01 -1.03
CA LEU A 69 3.11 15.63 -0.35
C LEU A 69 3.19 15.48 1.18
N ARG A 70 3.48 14.27 1.68
CA ARG A 70 3.63 14.02 3.12
C ARG A 70 4.71 14.91 3.73
N LYS A 71 5.87 15.05 3.07
CA LYS A 71 6.98 15.89 3.55
C LYS A 71 6.57 17.37 3.61
N HIS A 72 5.90 17.88 2.58
CA HIS A 72 5.46 19.29 2.55
C HIS A 72 4.35 19.56 3.57
N GLN A 73 3.38 18.65 3.71
CA GLN A 73 2.35 18.75 4.74
C GLN A 73 2.95 18.70 6.16
N ALA A 74 3.99 17.90 6.38
CA ALA A 74 4.68 17.86 7.66
C ALA A 74 5.29 19.23 8.01
N ILE A 75 5.84 19.98 7.04
CA ILE A 75 6.39 21.33 7.27
C ILE A 75 5.30 22.27 7.80
N LEU A 76 4.11 22.21 7.23
CA LEU A 76 2.96 23.03 7.61
C LEU A 76 2.19 22.50 8.83
N HIS A 77 2.65 21.40 9.45
CA HIS A 77 1.92 20.79 10.54
C HIS A 77 1.87 21.74 11.76
N PRO A 78 0.69 22.00 12.36
CA PRO A 78 0.52 22.99 13.43
C PRO A 78 1.46 22.82 14.61
N VAL A 79 1.86 21.58 14.89
CA VAL A 79 2.84 21.23 15.93
C VAL A 79 4.18 21.96 15.80
N ARG A 80 4.56 22.38 14.59
CA ARG A 80 5.79 23.16 14.32
C ARG A 80 5.61 24.65 14.61
N THR A 81 4.38 25.14 14.67
CA THR A 81 4.04 26.55 14.90
C THR A 81 3.46 26.79 16.29
N LEU A 82 3.25 25.73 17.09
CA LEU A 82 2.80 25.88 18.47
C LEU A 82 3.85 26.63 19.30
N PRO A 83 3.44 27.68 20.04
CA PRO A 83 4.31 28.29 21.03
C PRO A 83 4.76 27.26 22.09
N PRO A 84 6.00 27.34 22.59
CA PRO A 84 6.51 26.45 23.64
C PRO A 84 5.57 26.35 24.86
N GLU A 85 4.87 27.42 25.22
CA GLU A 85 3.96 27.48 26.37
C GLU A 85 2.74 26.59 26.17
N ILE A 86 2.17 26.62 24.96
CA ILE A 86 1.01 25.78 24.60
C ILE A 86 1.46 24.32 24.51
N LEU A 87 2.63 24.06 23.93
CA LEU A 87 3.18 22.72 23.84
C LEU A 87 3.48 22.12 25.23
N SER A 88 4.01 22.93 26.15
CA SER A 88 4.26 22.54 27.55
C SER A 88 2.95 22.19 28.27
N ARG A 89 1.88 22.97 28.05
CA ARG A 89 0.55 22.65 28.61
C ARG A 89 0.02 21.32 28.09
N ILE A 90 0.15 21.05 26.79
CA ILE A 90 -0.22 19.77 26.20
C ILE A 90 0.56 18.63 26.85
N PHE A 91 1.87 18.80 27.06
CA PHE A 91 2.72 17.80 27.70
C PHE A 91 2.25 17.43 29.11
N LEU A 92 1.81 18.41 29.90
CA LEU A 92 1.28 18.18 31.24
C LEU A 92 0.00 17.33 31.23
N HIS A 93 -0.83 17.49 30.20
CA HIS A 93 -2.02 16.66 30.00
C HIS A 93 -1.71 15.25 29.49
N CYS A 94 -0.47 14.97 29.08
CA CYS A 94 -0.04 13.63 28.68
C CYS A 94 0.53 12.81 29.86
N LEU A 95 0.62 13.38 31.06
CA LEU A 95 1.10 12.67 32.24
C LEU A 95 0.10 11.58 32.65
N PRO A 96 0.58 10.38 33.03
CA PRO A 96 -0.27 9.30 33.52
C PRO A 96 -1.15 9.72 34.72
N GLU A 97 -2.44 9.37 34.70
CA GLU A 97 -3.39 9.74 35.76
C GLU A 97 -3.02 9.16 37.15
N ASN A 98 -2.33 8.02 37.18
CA ASN A 98 -1.88 7.36 38.40
C ASN A 98 -0.80 8.14 39.15
N LEU A 99 -0.13 9.12 38.53
CA LEU A 99 0.80 10.03 39.20
C LEU A 99 0.13 10.91 40.26
N PHE A 100 -1.18 11.19 40.10
CA PHE A 100 -1.90 12.12 40.96
C PHE A 100 -2.68 11.43 42.08
N PHE A 101 -2.94 10.12 41.96
CA PHE A 101 -3.83 9.39 42.87
C PHE A 101 -3.12 8.61 43.96
N GLU A 102 -1.88 8.18 43.71
CA GLU A 102 -1.10 7.41 44.66
C GLU A 102 0.26 8.11 44.81
N ASN A 103 0.65 8.49 46.03
CA ASN A 103 1.98 9.05 46.37
C ASN A 103 3.10 7.98 46.19
N ILE A 104 3.08 7.26 45.08
CA ILE A 104 4.02 6.22 44.69
C ILE A 104 4.98 6.88 43.71
N LEU A 105 6.28 6.66 43.92
CA LEU A 105 7.33 7.06 42.99
C LEU A 105 7.16 6.27 41.67
N HIS A 106 6.32 6.79 40.76
CA HIS A 106 6.13 6.23 39.43
C HIS A 106 7.39 6.50 38.62
N ARG A 107 8.10 5.43 38.25
CA ARG A 107 9.22 5.53 37.32
C ARG A 107 8.65 5.48 35.90
N PRO A 108 8.71 6.57 35.12
CA PRO A 108 8.18 6.56 33.77
C PRO A 108 8.93 5.56 32.89
N THR A 109 8.19 4.84 32.05
CA THR A 109 8.76 3.98 31.00
C THR A 109 9.08 4.79 29.75
N ARG A 110 9.85 4.23 28.81
CA ARG A 110 10.16 4.92 27.54
C ARG A 110 8.91 5.23 26.70
N SER A 111 7.83 4.49 26.93
CA SER A 111 6.53 4.62 26.27
C SER A 111 5.57 5.59 26.96
N GLU A 112 5.98 6.23 28.05
CA GLU A 112 5.13 7.13 28.86
C GLU A 112 5.73 8.53 28.97
N ALA A 113 4.90 9.55 29.13
CA ALA A 113 5.36 10.89 29.48
C ALA A 113 6.02 10.87 30.89
N PRO A 114 7.07 11.68 31.12
CA PRO A 114 7.68 12.64 30.18
C PRO A 114 8.67 12.01 29.19
N LEU A 115 9.10 10.77 29.41
CA LEU A 115 10.17 10.13 28.63
C LEU A 115 9.81 9.90 27.15
N LEU A 116 8.55 9.65 26.84
CA LEU A 116 8.05 9.54 25.46
C LEU A 116 8.19 10.89 24.73
N LEU A 117 7.85 11.99 25.40
CA LEU A 117 7.79 13.32 24.81
C LEU A 117 9.19 13.80 24.36
N VAL A 118 10.21 13.50 25.16
CA VAL A 118 11.61 13.80 24.81
C VAL A 118 12.15 12.95 23.67
N GLN A 119 11.44 11.93 23.18
CA GLN A 119 11.90 11.07 22.07
C GLN A 119 11.40 11.54 20.70
N ILE A 120 10.37 12.38 20.65
CA ILE A 120 9.64 12.71 19.42
C ILE A 120 10.47 13.56 18.45
N CYS A 121 10.97 14.72 18.89
CA CYS A 121 11.89 15.54 18.09
C CYS A 121 12.74 16.47 18.98
N ARG A 122 13.74 17.14 18.38
CA ARG A 122 14.63 18.06 19.11
C ARG A 122 13.89 19.23 19.77
N SER A 123 12.90 19.81 19.08
CA SER A 123 12.08 20.91 19.62
C SER A 123 11.28 20.45 20.85
N TRP A 124 10.56 19.32 20.73
CA TRP A 124 9.79 18.73 21.83
C TRP A 124 10.66 18.37 23.03
N ARG A 125 11.85 17.78 22.79
CA ARG A 125 12.82 17.51 23.86
C ARG A 125 13.23 18.78 24.59
N THR A 126 13.51 19.86 23.85
CA THR A 126 13.92 21.14 24.44
C THR A 126 12.82 21.68 25.34
N VAL A 127 11.58 21.73 24.83
CA VAL A 127 10.42 22.21 25.59
C VAL A 127 10.16 21.34 26.83
N ALA A 128 10.19 20.01 26.69
CA ALA A 128 9.95 19.09 27.81
C ALA A 128 11.02 19.20 28.91
N LEU A 129 12.30 19.35 28.55
CA LEU A 129 13.38 19.58 29.52
C LEU A 129 13.29 20.97 30.18
N GLN A 130 12.73 21.96 29.49
CA GLN A 130 12.47 23.30 30.01
C GLN A 130 11.14 23.44 30.74
N THR A 131 10.40 22.34 30.95
CA THR A 131 9.12 22.32 31.67
C THR A 131 9.31 21.57 32.99
N PRO A 132 9.71 22.24 34.09
CA PRO A 132 9.97 21.58 35.38
C PRO A 132 8.82 20.69 35.90
N PRO A 133 7.52 21.05 35.75
CA PRO A 133 6.43 20.21 36.28
C PRO A 133 6.26 18.84 35.61
N LEU A 134 7.06 18.50 34.58
CA LEU A 134 7.06 17.19 33.95
C LEU A 134 7.93 16.15 34.68
N TRP A 135 8.80 16.58 35.60
CA TRP A 135 9.83 15.77 36.27
C TRP A 135 9.62 15.74 37.78
#